data_AF-A0A5E4FI87-F1
#
_entry.id   AF-A0A5E4FI87-F1
#
_cell.length_a   1.000
_cell.length_b   1.000
_cell.length_c   1.000
_cell.angle_alpha   90.00
_cell.angle_beta   90.00
_cell.angle_gamma   90.00
#
_symmetry.space_group_name_H-M   'P 1'
#
loop_
_entity.id
_entity.type
_entity.pdbx_description
1 polymer ?
#
loop_
_entity_poly.entity_id
_entity_poly.type
_entity_poly.pdbx_seq_one_letter_code
_entity_poly.pdbx_strand_id
1 'polypeptide(L)'
;ERTLGVLTKIDLMDKGTDAAEILEGKSYRLKFPWVGVVNRSQADINKNVDMIAARRREREYFSTTPEYKHLAPRMGSEHLAKMLSKPLISKTVAELEAELSRLGKPISADAGGKLYTIMEICRLFDGTYKEHLLGALALLNKVTMVIESSVITIRGPAEAAVDAVHAILKDLVHKSVNETPELKQYPALRVEVTHAASDSLERMREESKKATLKLVDMECSYLTVDFFRKLPQDVEKGGNPSHSIFDRYNDSYLRRIGITVLADVNMTKQLSSLLNEDPAIMERRSALTKRLELYRSAQAEIDSVAWAK
;
A
#
# COMPACT_ATOMS: atom_id res chain seq x y z
N GLU A 1 4.22 33.97 10.59
CA GLU A 1 4.18 32.53 11.00
C GLU A 1 5.49 31.76 10.85
N ARG A 2 6.46 32.20 10.03
CA ARG A 2 7.75 31.50 9.80
C ARG A 2 8.99 32.37 10.08
N THR A 3 8.82 33.43 10.87
CA THR A 3 9.85 34.46 11.09
C THR A 3 10.55 34.21 12.41
N LEU A 4 11.89 34.18 12.37
CA LEU A 4 12.79 34.18 13.52
C LEU A 4 13.49 35.54 13.60
N GLY A 5 13.62 36.07 14.81
CA GLY A 5 14.29 37.35 15.03
C GLY A 5 15.76 37.14 15.40
N VAL A 6 16.69 37.80 14.70
CA VAL A 6 18.10 37.82 15.06
C VAL A 6 18.50 39.24 15.40
N LEU A 7 19.01 39.46 16.61
CA LEU A 7 19.45 40.75 17.08
C LEU A 7 20.98 40.75 17.21
N THR A 8 21.65 41.56 16.42
CA THR A 8 23.12 41.61 16.36
C THR A 8 23.65 42.85 17.08
N LYS A 9 24.94 42.85 17.43
CA LYS A 9 25.64 44.02 18.00
C LYS A 9 25.07 44.48 19.34
N ILE A 10 24.57 43.54 20.14
CA ILE A 10 24.01 43.81 21.47
C ILE A 10 25.07 44.38 22.43
N ASP A 11 26.34 44.07 22.17
CA ASP A 11 27.51 44.57 22.89
C ASP A 11 27.78 46.07 22.69
N LEU A 12 27.19 46.70 21.67
CA LEU A 12 27.36 48.13 21.37
C LEU A 12 26.25 49.03 21.95
N MET A 13 25.39 48.51 22.83
CA MET A 13 24.33 49.29 23.44
C MET A 13 24.86 50.31 24.44
N ASP A 14 24.26 51.50 24.45
CA ASP A 14 24.61 52.57 25.39
C ASP A 14 24.22 52.19 26.83
N LYS A 15 24.94 52.76 27.81
CA LYS A 15 24.65 52.54 29.23
C LYS A 15 23.22 52.95 29.57
N GLY A 16 22.46 52.03 30.15
CA GLY A 16 21.05 52.23 30.51
C GLY A 16 20.06 51.83 29.41
N THR A 17 20.55 51.30 28.28
CA THR A 17 19.71 50.68 27.24
C THR A 17 20.06 49.20 27.11
N ASP A 18 19.06 48.34 27.07
CA ASP A 18 19.20 46.91 26.83
C ASP A 18 18.11 46.41 25.88
N ALA A 19 18.28 45.19 25.37
CA ALA A 19 17.31 44.52 24.51
C ALA A 19 16.63 43.32 25.18
N ALA A 20 16.64 43.24 26.52
CA ALA A 20 16.10 42.09 27.23
C ALA A 20 14.62 41.90 26.90
N GLU A 21 13.83 42.97 26.85
CA GLU A 21 12.40 42.87 26.51
C GLU A 21 12.14 42.35 25.09
N ILE A 22 12.99 42.70 24.11
CA ILE A 22 12.89 42.21 22.74
C ILE A 22 13.28 40.73 22.70
N LEU A 23 14.41 40.36 23.33
CA LEU A 23 14.92 38.99 23.36
C LEU A 23 13.98 38.03 24.11
N GLU A 24 13.27 38.52 25.12
CA GLU A 24 12.20 37.80 25.82
C GLU A 24 10.88 37.74 25.03
N GLY A 25 10.78 38.50 23.94
CA GLY A 25 9.58 38.59 23.11
C GLY A 25 8.44 39.37 23.76
N LYS A 26 8.73 40.20 24.77
CA LYS A 26 7.74 41.06 25.44
C LYS A 26 7.34 42.25 24.57
N SER A 27 8.31 42.90 23.90
CA SER A 27 8.04 44.08 23.04
C SER A 27 7.46 43.68 21.68
N TYR A 28 7.99 42.61 21.05
CA TYR A 28 7.49 42.09 19.78
C TYR A 28 7.42 40.56 19.77
N ARG A 29 6.20 40.01 19.80
CA ARG A 29 5.98 38.56 19.85
C ARG A 29 6.15 37.93 18.47
N LEU A 30 7.09 37.00 18.37
CA LEU A 30 7.28 36.13 17.21
C LEU A 30 6.92 34.68 17.56
N LYS A 31 6.54 33.89 16.55
CA LYS A 31 6.25 32.46 16.71
C LYS A 31 7.54 31.65 16.95
N PHE A 32 8.63 32.05 16.32
CA PHE A 32 9.98 31.57 16.65
C PHE A 32 10.67 32.64 17.51
N PRO A 33 11.49 32.25 18.50
CA PRO A 33 12.06 33.19 19.46
C PRO A 33 13.04 34.16 18.82
N TRP A 34 13.31 35.26 19.52
CA TRP A 34 14.44 36.13 19.22
C TRP A 34 15.74 35.48 19.72
N VAL A 35 16.82 35.65 18.96
CA VAL A 35 18.17 35.20 19.31
C VAL A 35 19.14 36.37 19.17
N GLY A 36 19.80 36.71 20.27
CA GLY A 36 20.86 37.70 20.32
C GLY A 36 22.20 37.09 19.90
N VAL A 37 22.99 37.81 19.10
CA VAL A 37 24.33 37.39 18.68
C VAL A 37 25.33 38.53 18.80
N VAL A 38 26.54 38.19 19.22
CA VAL A 38 27.70 39.11 19.29
C VAL A 38 28.75 38.61 18.32
N ASN A 39 28.94 39.37 17.26
CA ASN A 39 29.87 39.04 16.19
C ASN A 39 31.24 39.67 16.42
N ARG A 40 32.24 39.28 15.62
CA ARG A 40 33.53 39.97 15.60
C ARG A 40 33.35 41.43 15.18
N SER A 41 34.01 42.34 15.88
CA SER A 41 34.11 43.75 15.49
C SER A 41 35.10 43.96 14.34
N GLN A 42 35.09 45.14 13.72
CA GLN A 42 36.08 45.49 12.70
C GLN A 42 37.52 45.44 13.25
N ALA A 43 37.71 45.82 14.53
CA ALA A 43 39.01 45.73 15.18
C ALA A 43 39.46 44.27 15.38
N ASP A 44 38.53 43.37 15.73
CA ASP A 44 38.82 41.94 15.85
C ASP A 44 39.19 41.31 14.50
N ILE A 45 38.54 41.74 13.42
CA ILE A 45 38.85 41.31 12.06
C ILE A 45 40.26 41.76 11.68
N ASN A 46 40.60 43.04 11.91
CA ASN A 46 41.93 43.58 11.61
C ASN A 46 43.04 42.90 12.43
N LYS A 47 42.72 42.40 13.64
CA LYS A 47 43.62 41.62 14.50
C LYS A 47 43.62 40.12 14.21
N ASN A 48 42.91 39.65 13.18
CA ASN A 48 42.74 38.24 12.82
C ASN A 48 42.30 37.36 14.01
N VAL A 49 41.37 37.86 14.83
CA VAL A 49 40.85 37.07 15.96
C VAL A 49 40.15 35.82 15.42
N ASP A 50 40.57 34.68 15.93
CA ASP A 50 40.03 33.37 15.58
C ASP A 50 38.53 33.23 15.93
N MET A 51 37.81 32.43 15.14
CA MET A 51 36.36 32.24 15.32
C MET A 51 36.01 31.53 16.62
N ILE A 52 36.85 30.59 17.08
CA ILE A 52 36.65 29.88 18.36
C ILE A 52 36.81 30.88 19.52
N ALA A 53 37.83 31.73 19.45
CA ALA A 53 38.03 32.80 20.43
C ALA A 53 36.86 33.80 20.44
N ALA A 54 36.32 34.15 19.27
CA ALA A 54 35.15 35.02 19.16
C ALA A 54 33.89 34.40 19.80
N ARG A 55 33.59 33.13 19.50
CA ARG A 55 32.46 32.40 20.11
C ARG A 55 32.58 32.26 21.62
N ARG A 56 33.80 32.03 22.13
CA ARG A 56 34.05 31.98 23.58
C ARG A 56 33.74 33.34 24.23
N ARG A 57 34.18 34.45 23.63
CA ARG A 57 33.87 35.80 24.11
C ARG A 57 32.37 36.10 24.05
N GLU A 58 31.69 35.66 23.00
CA GLU A 58 30.22 35.78 22.89
C GLU A 58 29.52 35.01 24.04
N ARG A 59 29.93 33.77 24.31
CA ARG A 59 29.38 32.96 25.40
C ARG A 59 29.63 33.60 26.77
N GLU A 60 30.82 34.14 26.97
CA GLU A 60 31.19 34.87 28.19
C GLU A 60 30.32 36.11 28.35
N TYR A 61 30.19 36.93 27.31
CA TYR A 61 29.34 38.12 27.31
C TYR A 61 27.91 37.83 27.79
N PHE A 62 27.26 36.81 27.21
CA PHE A 62 25.91 36.43 27.62
C PHE A 62 25.86 35.85 29.04
N SER A 63 26.94 35.22 29.53
CA SER A 63 26.99 34.62 30.86
C SER A 63 27.32 35.61 31.99
N THR A 64 28.03 36.69 31.67
CA THR A 64 28.49 37.70 32.64
C THR A 64 27.60 38.93 32.69
N THR A 65 26.88 39.26 31.62
CA THR A 65 26.01 40.46 31.55
C THR A 65 24.73 40.24 32.36
N PRO A 66 24.47 41.03 33.43
CA PRO A 66 23.33 40.81 34.33
C PRO A 66 21.98 40.72 33.62
N GLU A 67 21.76 41.57 32.63
CA GLU A 67 20.51 41.71 31.87
C GLU A 67 20.23 40.52 30.94
N TYR A 68 21.28 39.76 30.55
CA TYR A 68 21.16 38.65 29.59
C TYR A 68 21.53 37.28 30.18
N LYS A 69 22.03 37.23 31.41
CA LYS A 69 22.54 36.02 32.05
C LYS A 69 21.54 34.86 32.08
N HIS A 70 20.27 35.16 32.36
CA HIS A 70 19.20 34.15 32.37
C HIS A 70 18.83 33.65 30.96
N LEU A 71 19.17 34.42 29.92
CA LEU A 71 18.93 34.08 28.52
C LEU A 71 20.10 33.33 27.87
N ALA A 72 21.28 33.32 28.49
CA ALA A 72 22.53 32.78 27.93
C ALA A 72 22.40 31.42 27.23
N PRO A 73 21.65 30.41 27.74
CA PRO A 73 21.51 29.12 27.05
C PRO A 73 20.79 29.18 25.69
N ARG A 74 20.09 30.28 25.41
CA ARG A 74 19.26 30.51 24.22
C ARG A 74 19.81 31.61 23.30
N MET A 75 21.02 32.08 23.58
CA MET A 75 21.66 33.17 22.84
C MET A 75 22.94 32.68 22.16
N GLY A 76 23.46 33.53 21.28
CA GLY A 76 24.73 33.32 20.59
C GLY A 76 24.61 32.62 19.24
N SER A 77 25.67 32.77 18.47
CA SER A 77 25.80 32.24 17.12
C SER A 77 25.69 30.71 17.05
N GLU A 78 26.19 29.99 18.06
CA GLU A 78 26.08 28.54 18.17
C GLU A 78 24.62 28.07 18.35
N HIS A 79 23.88 28.74 19.24
CA HIS A 79 22.46 28.43 19.45
C HIS A 79 21.64 28.74 18.19
N LEU A 80 21.90 29.87 17.54
CA LEU A 80 21.26 30.25 16.28
C LEU A 80 21.50 29.21 15.18
N ALA A 81 22.75 28.82 14.98
CA ALA A 81 23.12 27.82 13.98
C ALA A 81 22.39 26.48 14.23
N LYS A 82 22.29 26.06 15.49
CA LYS A 82 21.56 24.84 15.89
C LYS A 82 20.07 24.95 15.61
N MET A 83 19.45 26.07 15.97
CA MET A 83 18.02 26.29 15.79
C MET A 83 17.62 26.27 14.31
N LEU A 84 18.48 26.80 13.44
CA LEU A 84 18.24 26.81 11.99
C LEU A 84 18.52 25.45 11.33
N SER A 85 19.59 24.77 11.74
CA SER A 85 20.06 23.56 11.05
C SER A 85 19.27 22.31 11.42
N LYS A 86 18.92 22.15 12.70
CA LYS A 86 18.24 20.94 13.22
C LYS A 86 16.92 20.62 12.51
N PRO A 87 15.95 21.55 12.35
CA PRO A 87 14.68 21.22 11.68
C PRO A 87 14.86 20.90 10.19
N LEU A 88 15.81 21.55 9.50
CA LEU A 88 16.10 21.30 8.09
C LEU A 88 16.70 19.91 7.87
N ILE A 89 17.68 19.54 8.70
CA ILE A 89 18.33 18.22 8.61
C ILE A 89 17.35 17.12 9.00
N SER A 90 16.61 17.29 10.10
CA SER A 90 15.61 16.33 10.54
C SER A 90 14.55 16.05 9.46
N LYS A 91 14.04 17.12 8.82
CA LYS A 91 13.09 16.97 7.70
C LYS A 91 13.71 16.22 6.52
N THR A 92 14.94 16.59 6.14
CA THR A 92 15.63 15.96 5.00
C THR A 92 15.93 14.48 5.27
N VAL A 93 16.33 14.13 6.49
CA VAL A 93 16.54 12.74 6.93
C VAL A 93 15.25 11.94 6.83
N ALA A 94 14.14 12.47 7.34
CA ALA A 94 12.84 11.79 7.26
C ALA A 94 12.37 11.57 5.81
N GLU A 95 12.58 12.56 4.93
CA GLU A 95 12.26 12.43 3.50
C GLU A 95 13.12 11.34 2.82
N LEU A 96 14.42 11.30 3.12
CA LEU A 96 15.33 10.27 2.61
C LEU A 96 14.97 8.87 3.11
N GLU A 97 14.63 8.73 4.39
CA GLU A 97 14.21 7.45 4.98
C GLU A 97 12.89 6.93 4.38
N ALA A 98 11.92 7.83 4.16
CA ALA A 98 10.66 7.49 3.51
C ALA A 98 10.88 7.04 2.06
N GLU A 99 11.76 7.72 1.31
CA GLU A 99 12.08 7.34 -0.06
C GLU A 99 12.80 5.99 -0.13
N LEU A 100 13.78 5.75 0.76
CA LEU A 100 14.45 4.45 0.88
C LEU A 100 13.47 3.33 1.25
N SER A 101 12.53 3.60 2.16
CA SER A 101 11.48 2.63 2.52
C SER A 101 10.63 2.26 1.31
N ARG A 102 10.26 3.25 0.47
CA ARG A 102 9.50 3.01 -0.77
C ARG A 102 10.28 2.23 -1.82
N LEU A 103 11.59 2.47 -1.94
CA LEU A 103 12.44 1.71 -2.86
C LEU A 103 12.67 0.27 -2.40
N GLY A 104 12.41 -0.06 -1.14
CA GLY A 104 12.62 -1.40 -0.59
C GLY A 104 14.05 -1.62 -0.09
N LYS A 105 14.25 -2.76 0.59
CA LYS A 105 15.53 -3.15 1.18
C LYS A 105 16.48 -3.70 0.12
N PRO A 106 17.81 -3.50 0.27
CA PRO A 106 18.79 -4.15 -0.60
C PRO A 106 18.69 -5.67 -0.49
N ILE A 107 18.85 -6.34 -1.63
CA ILE A 107 18.86 -7.80 -1.72
C ILE A 107 20.20 -8.31 -1.20
N SER A 108 20.19 -9.40 -0.42
CA SER A 108 21.44 -9.99 0.05
C SER A 108 22.26 -10.57 -1.12
N ALA A 109 23.58 -10.51 -1.01
CA ALA A 109 24.48 -11.14 -1.98
C ALA A 109 24.49 -12.67 -1.83
N ASP A 110 24.31 -13.17 -0.60
CA ASP A 110 24.31 -14.60 -0.30
C ASP A 110 23.00 -15.27 -0.74
N ALA A 111 23.11 -16.55 -1.12
CA ALA A 111 21.99 -17.30 -1.67
C ALA A 111 20.86 -17.52 -0.63
N GLY A 112 21.19 -17.61 0.67
CA GLY A 112 20.20 -17.74 1.73
C GLY A 112 19.35 -16.47 1.89
N GLY A 113 19.98 -15.30 1.85
CA GLY A 113 19.28 -14.02 1.88
C GLY A 113 18.41 -13.80 0.64
N LYS A 114 18.88 -14.17 -0.55
CA LYS A 114 18.07 -14.15 -1.79
C LYS A 114 16.81 -15.00 -1.67
N LEU A 115 16.96 -16.23 -1.18
CA LEU A 115 15.81 -17.11 -0.98
C LEU A 115 14.83 -16.51 0.04
N TYR A 116 15.33 -15.99 1.15
CA TYR A 116 14.49 -15.32 2.15
C TYR A 116 13.70 -14.16 1.54
N THR A 117 14.32 -13.34 0.70
CA THR A 117 13.64 -12.25 -0.03
C THR A 117 12.50 -12.77 -0.90
N ILE A 118 12.71 -13.85 -1.66
CA ILE A 118 11.65 -14.45 -2.50
C ILE A 118 10.51 -14.96 -1.64
N MET A 119 10.82 -15.64 -0.54
CA MET A 119 9.80 -16.17 0.36
C MET A 119 8.98 -15.06 1.02
N GLU A 120 9.62 -13.97 1.41
CA GLU A 120 8.94 -12.79 1.95
C GLU A 120 8.03 -12.13 0.90
N ILE A 121 8.50 -12.00 -0.35
CA ILE A 121 7.67 -11.48 -1.45
C ILE A 121 6.44 -12.37 -1.67
N CYS A 122 6.61 -13.70 -1.71
CA CYS A 122 5.50 -14.64 -1.84
C CYS A 122 4.51 -14.55 -0.68
N ARG A 123 5.00 -14.36 0.55
CA ARG A 123 4.17 -14.16 1.75
C ARG A 123 3.36 -12.86 1.65
N LEU A 124 3.99 -11.75 1.27
CA LEU A 124 3.32 -10.45 1.07
C LEU A 124 2.28 -10.51 -0.04
N PHE A 125 2.61 -11.19 -1.14
CA PHE A 125 1.66 -11.44 -2.23
C PHE A 125 0.48 -12.28 -1.76
N ASP A 126 0.69 -13.38 -1.04
CA ASP A 126 -0.40 -14.21 -0.50
C ASP A 126 -1.32 -13.40 0.42
N GLY A 127 -0.77 -12.55 1.28
CA GLY A 127 -1.57 -11.63 2.11
C GLY A 127 -2.42 -10.67 1.28
N THR A 128 -1.81 -10.01 0.29
CA THR A 128 -2.51 -9.06 -0.60
C THR A 128 -3.57 -9.76 -1.45
N TYR A 129 -3.25 -10.93 -1.99
CA TYR A 129 -4.15 -11.77 -2.77
C TYR A 129 -5.34 -12.22 -1.92
N LYS A 130 -5.10 -12.65 -0.69
CA LYS A 130 -6.14 -12.99 0.28
C LYS A 130 -7.01 -11.81 0.63
N GLU A 131 -6.47 -10.61 0.84
CA GLU A 131 -7.28 -9.42 1.08
C GLU A 131 -8.18 -9.11 -0.12
N HIS A 132 -7.64 -9.19 -1.33
CA HIS A 132 -8.42 -9.02 -2.55
C HIS A 132 -9.47 -10.13 -2.78
N LEU A 133 -9.21 -11.34 -2.30
CA LEU A 133 -10.10 -12.49 -2.45
C LEU A 133 -11.18 -12.54 -1.35
N LEU A 134 -10.79 -12.33 -0.09
CA LEU A 134 -11.60 -12.52 1.13
C LEU A 134 -12.11 -11.21 1.74
N GLY A 135 -11.68 -10.05 1.24
CA GLY A 135 -12.20 -8.76 1.67
C GLY A 135 -13.73 -8.75 1.55
N ALA A 136 -14.42 -8.48 2.66
CA ALA A 136 -15.85 -8.76 2.83
C ALA A 136 -16.76 -8.18 1.71
N LEU A 137 -16.40 -7.01 1.16
CA LEU A 137 -17.10 -6.37 0.05
C LEU A 137 -16.70 -6.91 -1.33
N ALA A 138 -15.44 -7.32 -1.50
CA ALA A 138 -14.94 -7.87 -2.75
C ALA A 138 -15.40 -9.31 -2.98
N LEU A 139 -15.51 -10.11 -1.93
CA LEU A 139 -15.98 -11.50 -1.99
C LEU A 139 -17.44 -11.56 -2.45
N LEU A 140 -18.33 -10.72 -1.88
CA LEU A 140 -19.74 -10.68 -2.28
C LEU A 140 -19.88 -10.33 -3.77
N ASN A 141 -19.24 -9.24 -4.23
CA ASN A 141 -19.34 -8.81 -5.63
C ASN A 141 -18.72 -9.83 -6.61
N LYS A 142 -17.60 -10.47 -6.26
CA LYS A 142 -16.93 -11.43 -7.15
C LYS A 142 -17.63 -12.79 -7.18
N VAL A 143 -18.13 -13.26 -6.03
CA VAL A 143 -18.96 -14.48 -5.96
C VAL A 143 -20.25 -14.26 -6.75
N THR A 144 -20.92 -13.11 -6.58
CA THR A 144 -22.07 -12.73 -7.41
C THR A 144 -21.71 -12.70 -8.89
N MET A 145 -20.58 -12.12 -9.29
CA MET A 145 -20.15 -12.07 -10.70
C MET A 145 -19.86 -13.47 -11.28
N VAL A 146 -19.21 -14.36 -10.53
CA VAL A 146 -18.93 -15.74 -10.97
C VAL A 146 -20.22 -16.57 -11.07
N ILE A 147 -21.15 -16.38 -10.12
CA ILE A 147 -22.47 -17.02 -10.15
C ILE A 147 -23.27 -16.49 -11.34
N GLU A 148 -23.42 -15.17 -11.48
CA GLU A 148 -24.12 -14.54 -12.61
C GLU A 148 -23.54 -14.99 -13.96
N SER A 149 -22.22 -15.04 -14.11
CA SER A 149 -21.57 -15.49 -15.34
C SER A 149 -21.83 -16.97 -15.65
N SER A 150 -21.86 -17.83 -14.62
CA SER A 150 -22.15 -19.27 -14.80
C SER A 150 -23.62 -19.50 -15.16
N VAL A 151 -24.52 -18.68 -14.62
CA VAL A 151 -25.98 -18.76 -14.81
C VAL A 151 -26.40 -18.25 -16.19
N ILE A 152 -25.79 -17.17 -16.67
CA ILE A 152 -25.96 -16.70 -18.06
C ILE A 152 -25.63 -17.82 -19.05
N THR A 153 -24.61 -18.62 -18.74
CA THR A 153 -24.16 -19.72 -19.61
C THR A 153 -25.15 -20.89 -19.66
N ILE A 154 -25.93 -21.14 -18.60
CA ILE A 154 -26.90 -22.25 -18.53
C ILE A 154 -28.29 -21.86 -19.08
N ARG A 155 -28.62 -20.57 -19.05
CA ARG A 155 -29.89 -20.03 -19.56
C ARG A 155 -30.14 -20.42 -21.02
N GLY A 156 -29.17 -20.17 -21.90
CA GLY A 156 -29.28 -20.48 -23.33
C GLY A 156 -29.53 -21.96 -23.63
N PRO A 157 -28.70 -22.90 -23.13
CA PRO A 157 -28.91 -24.33 -23.30
C PRO A 157 -30.26 -24.84 -22.79
N ALA A 158 -30.75 -24.30 -21.66
CA ALA A 158 -32.03 -24.70 -21.07
C ALA A 158 -33.24 -24.26 -21.93
N GLU A 159 -33.20 -23.05 -22.50
CA GLU A 159 -34.21 -22.58 -23.45
C GLU A 159 -34.19 -23.39 -24.75
N ALA A 160 -33.00 -23.66 -25.29
CA ALA A 160 -32.83 -24.44 -26.51
C ALA A 160 -33.38 -25.87 -26.38
N ALA A 161 -33.28 -26.48 -25.20
CA ALA A 161 -33.85 -27.79 -24.93
C ALA A 161 -35.40 -27.78 -24.99
N VAL A 162 -36.05 -26.75 -24.44
CA VAL A 162 -37.52 -26.59 -24.51
C VAL A 162 -37.96 -26.38 -25.96
N ASP A 163 -37.21 -25.57 -26.73
CA ASP A 163 -37.49 -25.32 -28.14
C ASP A 163 -37.36 -26.59 -28.99
N ALA A 164 -36.34 -27.41 -28.72
CA ALA A 164 -36.15 -28.70 -29.41
C ALA A 164 -37.32 -29.67 -29.14
N VAL A 165 -37.79 -29.75 -27.90
CA VAL A 165 -38.95 -30.60 -27.55
C VAL A 165 -40.22 -30.10 -28.25
N HIS A 166 -40.47 -28.78 -28.25
CA HIS A 166 -41.63 -28.22 -28.95
C HIS A 166 -41.59 -28.53 -30.46
N ALA A 167 -40.43 -28.41 -31.10
CA ALA A 167 -40.27 -28.74 -32.52
C ALA A 167 -40.62 -30.22 -32.81
N ILE A 168 -40.11 -31.15 -32.00
CA ILE A 168 -40.41 -32.59 -32.13
C ILE A 168 -41.91 -32.86 -31.95
N LEU A 169 -42.55 -32.23 -30.96
CA LEU A 169 -43.99 -32.39 -30.72
C LEU A 169 -44.83 -31.84 -31.88
N LYS A 170 -44.43 -30.73 -32.48
CA LYS A 170 -45.10 -30.13 -33.62
C LYS A 170 -45.00 -31.01 -34.87
N ASP A 171 -43.83 -31.57 -35.14
CA ASP A 171 -43.63 -32.54 -36.21
C ASP A 171 -44.47 -33.80 -36.00
N LEU A 172 -44.58 -34.27 -34.75
CA LEU A 172 -45.42 -35.42 -34.41
C LEU A 172 -46.91 -35.13 -34.66
N VAL A 173 -47.40 -33.94 -34.29
CA VAL A 173 -48.78 -33.51 -34.60
C VAL A 173 -49.03 -33.53 -36.11
N HIS A 174 -48.14 -32.93 -36.90
CA HIS A 174 -48.28 -32.94 -38.36
C HIS A 174 -48.27 -34.36 -38.93
N LYS A 175 -47.38 -35.22 -38.44
CA LYS A 175 -47.31 -36.62 -38.86
C LYS A 175 -48.60 -37.38 -38.52
N SER A 176 -49.09 -37.28 -37.28
CA SER A 176 -50.33 -37.93 -36.84
C SER A 176 -51.55 -37.46 -37.63
N VAL A 177 -51.67 -36.17 -37.89
CA VAL A 177 -52.78 -35.61 -38.69
C VAL A 177 -52.74 -36.13 -40.14
N ASN A 178 -51.56 -36.29 -40.73
CA ASN A 178 -51.41 -36.80 -42.10
C ASN A 178 -51.63 -38.32 -42.21
N GLU A 179 -51.26 -39.06 -41.17
CA GLU A 179 -51.38 -40.53 -41.11
C GLU A 179 -52.79 -41.00 -40.74
N THR A 180 -53.63 -40.15 -40.16
CA THR A 180 -55.02 -40.48 -39.80
C THR A 180 -55.94 -40.45 -41.04
N PRO A 181 -56.42 -41.61 -41.54
CA PRO A 181 -57.19 -41.66 -42.78
C PRO A 181 -58.57 -41.00 -42.67
N GLU A 182 -59.19 -41.00 -41.49
CA GLU A 182 -60.50 -40.39 -41.24
C GLU A 182 -60.45 -38.85 -41.40
N LEU A 183 -59.36 -38.21 -40.98
CA LEU A 183 -59.16 -36.76 -41.10
C LEU A 183 -58.95 -36.31 -42.56
N LYS A 184 -58.59 -37.22 -43.48
CA LYS A 184 -58.47 -36.89 -44.91
C LYS A 184 -59.81 -36.55 -45.56
N GLN A 185 -60.91 -37.06 -45.02
CA GLN A 185 -62.26 -36.83 -45.53
C GLN A 185 -62.80 -35.44 -45.18
N TYR A 186 -62.22 -34.77 -44.17
CA TYR A 186 -62.71 -33.49 -43.63
C TYR A 186 -61.61 -32.43 -43.59
N PRO A 187 -61.32 -31.74 -44.72
CA PRO A 187 -60.21 -30.79 -44.81
C PRO A 187 -60.29 -29.61 -43.83
N ALA A 188 -61.50 -29.08 -43.58
CA ALA A 188 -61.71 -27.98 -42.62
C ALA A 188 -61.41 -28.43 -41.18
N LEU A 189 -61.90 -29.61 -40.79
CA LEU A 189 -61.63 -30.21 -39.47
C LEU A 189 -60.13 -30.48 -39.29
N ARG A 190 -59.44 -30.94 -40.34
CA ARG A 190 -58.00 -31.18 -40.32
C ARG A 190 -57.20 -29.91 -40.02
N VAL A 191 -57.56 -28.79 -40.66
CA VAL A 191 -56.93 -27.49 -40.42
C VAL A 191 -57.18 -27.04 -38.98
N GLU A 192 -58.42 -27.13 -38.51
CA GLU A 192 -58.80 -26.69 -37.16
C GLU A 192 -58.11 -27.51 -36.06
N VAL A 193 -58.04 -28.85 -36.22
CA VAL A 193 -57.33 -29.73 -35.28
C VAL A 193 -55.83 -29.44 -35.26
N THR A 194 -55.22 -29.21 -36.43
CA THR A 194 -53.79 -28.86 -36.53
C THR A 194 -53.50 -27.52 -35.85
N HIS A 195 -54.38 -26.54 -36.06
CA HIS A 195 -54.28 -25.21 -35.46
C HIS A 195 -54.43 -25.28 -33.94
N ALA A 196 -55.50 -25.92 -33.43
CA ALA A 196 -55.74 -26.08 -32.01
C ALA A 196 -54.60 -26.82 -31.29
N ALA A 197 -54.04 -27.87 -31.92
CA ALA A 197 -52.89 -28.59 -31.39
C ALA A 197 -51.61 -27.73 -31.39
N SER A 198 -51.35 -26.99 -32.46
CA SER A 198 -50.20 -26.08 -32.56
C SER A 198 -50.27 -24.97 -31.52
N ASP A 199 -51.43 -24.35 -31.36
CA ASP A 199 -51.67 -23.30 -30.36
C ASP A 199 -51.51 -23.81 -28.93
N SER A 200 -51.96 -25.05 -28.67
CA SER A 200 -51.76 -25.69 -27.37
C SER A 200 -50.28 -25.95 -27.10
N LEU A 201 -49.53 -26.43 -28.10
CA LEU A 201 -48.09 -26.66 -27.98
C LEU A 201 -47.31 -25.36 -27.80
N GLU A 202 -47.74 -24.25 -28.39
CA GLU A 202 -47.10 -22.94 -28.21
C GLU A 202 -47.29 -22.43 -26.78
N ARG A 203 -48.52 -22.52 -26.23
CA ARG A 203 -48.78 -22.17 -24.83
C ARG A 203 -47.94 -23.02 -23.87
N MET A 204 -47.88 -24.33 -24.11
CA MET A 204 -47.07 -25.25 -23.29
C MET A 204 -45.57 -24.93 -23.38
N ARG A 205 -45.07 -24.54 -24.54
CA ARG A 205 -43.68 -24.12 -24.73
C ARG A 205 -43.35 -22.89 -23.89
N GLU A 206 -44.19 -21.85 -23.95
CA GLU A 206 -44.00 -20.62 -23.19
C GLU A 206 -44.07 -20.83 -21.67
N GLU A 207 -45.01 -21.67 -21.21
CA GLU A 207 -45.09 -22.04 -19.80
C GLU A 207 -43.88 -22.86 -19.34
N SER A 208 -43.45 -23.84 -20.13
CA SER A 208 -42.27 -24.67 -19.85
C SER A 208 -41.00 -23.83 -19.83
N LYS A 209 -40.86 -22.87 -20.74
CA LYS A 209 -39.72 -21.95 -20.78
C LYS A 209 -39.63 -21.12 -19.49
N LYS A 210 -40.75 -20.53 -19.05
CA LYS A 210 -40.81 -19.78 -17.79
C LYS A 210 -40.49 -20.64 -16.57
N ALA A 211 -41.02 -21.86 -16.51
CA ALA A 211 -40.76 -22.79 -15.41
C ALA A 211 -39.29 -23.21 -15.35
N THR A 212 -38.70 -23.57 -16.49
CA THR A 212 -37.28 -23.97 -16.59
C THR A 212 -36.35 -22.83 -16.18
N LEU A 213 -36.60 -21.60 -16.65
CA LEU A 213 -35.80 -20.44 -16.25
C LEU A 213 -35.91 -20.13 -14.76
N LYS A 214 -37.10 -20.28 -14.17
CA LYS A 214 -37.31 -20.10 -12.74
C LYS A 214 -36.55 -21.14 -11.92
N LEU A 215 -36.44 -22.38 -12.39
CA LEU A 215 -35.61 -23.41 -11.75
C LEU A 215 -34.12 -23.03 -11.81
N VAL A 216 -33.63 -22.56 -12.96
CA VAL A 216 -32.25 -22.06 -13.09
C VAL A 216 -32.00 -20.91 -12.12
N ASP A 217 -32.92 -19.95 -12.02
CA ASP A 217 -32.81 -18.82 -11.09
C ASP A 217 -32.88 -19.27 -9.61
N MET A 218 -33.67 -20.28 -9.28
CA MET A 218 -33.77 -20.84 -7.93
C MET A 218 -32.48 -21.56 -7.49
N GLU A 219 -31.82 -22.30 -8.38
CA GLU A 219 -30.53 -22.95 -8.09
C GLU A 219 -29.42 -21.93 -7.76
N CYS A 220 -29.52 -20.70 -8.28
CA CYS A 220 -28.59 -19.61 -7.96
C CYS A 220 -28.69 -19.14 -6.50
N SER A 221 -29.87 -19.27 -5.90
CA SER A 221 -30.12 -18.82 -4.51
C SER A 221 -29.43 -19.70 -3.46
N TYR A 222 -29.01 -20.91 -3.83
CA TYR A 222 -28.29 -21.83 -2.96
C TYR A 222 -26.78 -21.55 -2.88
N LEU A 223 -26.21 -20.81 -3.84
CA LEU A 223 -24.79 -20.45 -3.88
C LEU A 223 -24.53 -19.20 -3.01
N THR A 224 -24.65 -19.35 -1.69
CA THR A 224 -24.41 -18.27 -0.74
C THR A 224 -22.93 -18.11 -0.41
N VAL A 225 -22.56 -16.95 0.16
CA VAL A 225 -21.20 -16.71 0.69
C VAL A 225 -20.78 -17.81 1.68
N ASP A 226 -21.72 -18.38 2.43
CA ASP A 226 -21.45 -19.46 3.38
C ASP A 226 -21.18 -20.82 2.72
N PHE A 227 -21.68 -21.07 1.51
CA PHE A 227 -21.28 -22.25 0.71
C PHE A 227 -19.78 -22.18 0.38
N PHE A 228 -19.30 -21.02 -0.07
CA PHE A 228 -17.88 -20.82 -0.39
C PHE A 228 -16.96 -20.83 0.84
N ARG A 229 -17.45 -20.41 2.00
CA ARG A 229 -16.71 -20.54 3.27
C ARG A 229 -16.55 -22.00 3.72
N LYS A 230 -17.43 -22.90 3.27
CA LYS A 230 -17.49 -24.32 3.69
C LYS A 230 -16.85 -25.28 2.68
N LEU A 231 -16.39 -24.81 1.52
CA LEU A 231 -15.64 -25.64 0.59
C LEU A 231 -14.39 -26.22 1.29
N PRO A 232 -14.14 -27.54 1.21
CA PRO A 232 -12.96 -28.16 1.83
C PRO A 232 -11.69 -27.53 1.25
N GLN A 233 -10.99 -26.74 2.06
CA GLN A 233 -9.63 -26.30 1.76
C GLN A 233 -8.70 -27.33 2.36
N ASP A 234 -8.24 -28.32 1.57
CA ASP A 234 -7.43 -29.47 2.00
C ASP A 234 -6.68 -29.25 3.32
N VAL A 235 -7.29 -29.73 4.41
CA VAL A 235 -6.81 -29.65 5.79
C VAL A 235 -6.05 -30.93 6.11
N GLU A 236 -4.98 -31.24 5.38
CA GLU A 236 -4.14 -32.37 5.78
C GLU A 236 -3.04 -32.01 6.77
N LYS A 237 -2.70 -30.72 6.97
CA LYS A 237 -1.75 -30.31 8.02
C LYS A 237 -2.20 -29.03 8.72
N GLY A 238 -2.41 -29.14 10.02
CA GLY A 238 -3.16 -28.24 10.88
C GLY A 238 -2.74 -26.76 10.86
N GLY A 239 -3.76 -25.91 10.94
CA GLY A 239 -3.67 -24.46 11.09
C GLY A 239 -5.01 -23.83 10.73
N ASN A 240 -5.34 -22.68 11.33
CA ASN A 240 -6.58 -21.95 11.06
C ASN A 240 -6.68 -21.64 9.54
N PRO A 241 -7.78 -21.99 8.83
CA PRO A 241 -7.94 -21.80 7.38
C PRO A 241 -7.78 -20.35 6.90
N SER A 242 -7.96 -19.37 7.80
CA SER A 242 -7.75 -17.96 7.46
C SER A 242 -6.26 -17.56 7.35
N HIS A 243 -5.34 -18.37 7.86
CA HIS A 243 -3.90 -18.06 7.89
C HIS A 243 -3.19 -18.42 6.57
N SER A 244 -2.15 -17.66 6.18
CA SER A 244 -1.35 -17.95 4.98
C SER A 244 -0.87 -19.40 4.99
N ILE A 245 -0.73 -20.03 3.82
CA ILE A 245 -0.02 -21.31 3.74
C ILE A 245 1.39 -21.19 4.36
N PHE A 246 2.02 -20.02 4.24
CA PHE A 246 3.31 -19.71 4.85
C PHE A 246 3.25 -19.51 6.38
N ASP A 247 2.10 -19.09 6.94
CA ASP A 247 1.91 -19.03 8.40
C ASP A 247 1.67 -20.42 9.01
N ARG A 248 1.19 -21.38 8.21
CA ARG A 248 0.93 -22.76 8.64
C ARG A 248 2.22 -23.60 8.71
N TYR A 249 3.29 -23.19 8.02
CA TYR A 249 4.60 -23.83 8.12
C TYR A 249 5.53 -23.04 9.06
N ASN A 250 6.11 -23.72 10.05
CA ASN A 250 7.06 -23.13 10.98
C ASN A 250 8.32 -22.62 10.24
N ASP A 251 8.94 -21.53 10.68
CA ASP A 251 10.15 -20.90 10.06
C ASP A 251 11.28 -21.92 9.83
N SER A 252 11.34 -22.95 10.67
CA SER A 252 12.26 -24.09 10.56
C SER A 252 12.04 -24.99 9.34
N TYR A 253 10.79 -25.18 8.89
CA TYR A 253 10.47 -26.00 7.71
C TYR A 253 10.83 -25.28 6.41
N LEU A 254 10.51 -23.97 6.38
CA LEU A 254 10.89 -23.05 5.32
C LEU A 254 12.41 -22.94 5.17
N ARG A 255 13.15 -22.84 6.29
CA ARG A 255 14.63 -22.92 6.28
C ARG A 255 15.16 -24.25 5.76
N ARG A 256 14.50 -25.38 6.07
CA ARG A 256 14.92 -26.72 5.62
C ARG A 256 14.74 -26.91 4.11
N ILE A 257 13.61 -26.46 3.56
CA ILE A 257 13.39 -26.41 2.11
C ILE A 257 14.49 -25.54 1.50
N GLY A 258 14.75 -24.38 2.10
CA GLY A 258 15.79 -23.49 1.62
C GLY A 258 17.18 -24.11 1.59
N ILE A 259 17.62 -24.78 2.65
CA ILE A 259 18.93 -25.46 2.68
C ILE A 259 19.02 -26.58 1.62
N THR A 260 17.94 -27.33 1.41
CA THR A 260 17.89 -28.43 0.42
C THR A 260 17.91 -27.89 -1.01
N VAL A 261 17.21 -26.78 -1.25
CA VAL A 261 17.14 -26.05 -2.52
C VAL A 261 18.47 -25.35 -2.85
N LEU A 262 19.15 -24.79 -1.84
CA LEU A 262 20.43 -24.07 -2.00
C LEU A 262 21.61 -25.00 -2.31
N ALA A 263 21.50 -26.30 -2.05
CA ALA A 263 22.52 -27.28 -2.44
C ALA A 263 22.62 -27.47 -3.97
N ASP A 264 21.60 -27.03 -4.73
CA ASP A 264 21.61 -27.05 -6.18
C ASP A 264 22.17 -25.73 -6.76
N VAL A 265 23.38 -25.82 -7.32
CA VAL A 265 24.10 -24.70 -7.95
C VAL A 265 23.31 -24.10 -9.12
N ASN A 266 22.50 -24.91 -9.82
CA ASN A 266 21.68 -24.45 -10.93
C ASN A 266 20.56 -23.52 -10.44
N MET A 267 20.00 -23.82 -9.27
CA MET A 267 18.93 -23.02 -8.68
C MET A 267 19.45 -21.68 -8.13
N THR A 268 20.69 -21.61 -7.63
CA THR A 268 21.31 -20.34 -7.19
C THR A 268 21.43 -19.31 -8.34
N LYS A 269 21.72 -19.78 -9.56
CA LYS A 269 21.71 -18.93 -10.76
C LYS A 269 20.30 -18.49 -11.13
N GLN A 270 19.31 -19.38 -11.03
CA GLN A 270 17.90 -19.05 -11.26
C GLN A 270 17.35 -18.04 -10.23
N LEU A 271 17.65 -18.21 -8.94
CA LEU A 271 17.26 -17.28 -7.88
C LEU A 271 17.81 -15.87 -8.15
N SER A 272 19.06 -15.79 -8.62
CA SER A 272 19.66 -14.49 -9.00
C SER A 272 18.95 -13.89 -10.21
N SER A 273 18.57 -14.70 -11.21
CA SER A 273 17.81 -14.22 -12.37
C SER A 273 16.40 -13.71 -12.02
N LEU A 274 15.75 -14.32 -11.03
CA LEU A 274 14.42 -13.91 -10.55
C LEU A 274 14.48 -12.61 -9.74
N LEU A 275 15.64 -12.32 -9.13
CA LEU A 275 15.89 -11.15 -8.30
C LEU A 275 16.75 -10.09 -9.01
N ASN A 276 16.71 -10.06 -10.35
CA ASN A 276 17.38 -9.03 -11.14
C ASN A 276 16.69 -7.68 -10.90
N GLU A 277 17.17 -6.96 -9.90
CA GLU A 277 16.70 -5.62 -9.57
C GLU A 277 17.06 -4.63 -10.68
N ASP A 278 16.17 -3.66 -10.91
CA ASP A 278 16.41 -2.57 -11.85
C ASP A 278 17.69 -1.79 -11.44
N PRO A 279 18.70 -1.70 -12.33
CA PRO A 279 19.94 -0.97 -12.06
C PRO A 279 19.70 0.48 -11.61
N ALA A 280 18.68 1.16 -12.13
CA ALA A 280 18.34 2.52 -11.73
C ALA A 280 17.81 2.59 -10.29
N ILE A 281 17.03 1.59 -9.85
CA ILE A 281 16.56 1.47 -8.46
C ILE A 281 17.76 1.21 -7.54
N MET A 282 18.67 0.30 -7.91
CA MET A 282 19.88 0.01 -7.15
C MET A 282 20.77 1.26 -6.99
N GLU A 283 21.05 1.95 -8.09
CA GLU A 283 21.90 3.16 -8.07
C GLU A 283 21.26 4.27 -7.25
N ARG A 284 19.95 4.52 -7.44
CA ARG A 284 19.20 5.51 -6.66
C ARG A 284 19.20 5.16 -5.17
N ARG A 285 19.00 3.90 -4.81
CA ARG A 285 19.07 3.43 -3.41
C ARG A 285 20.47 3.70 -2.83
N SER A 286 21.53 3.33 -3.55
CA SER A 286 22.91 3.57 -3.11
C SER A 286 23.21 5.06 -2.89
N ALA A 287 22.79 5.92 -3.82
CA ALA A 287 22.97 7.36 -3.71
C ALA A 287 22.22 7.95 -2.50
N LEU A 288 20.97 7.53 -2.28
CA LEU A 288 20.17 7.98 -1.13
C LEU A 288 20.76 7.50 0.20
N THR A 289 21.25 6.25 0.28
CA THR A 289 21.91 5.73 1.48
C THR A 289 23.16 6.55 1.84
N LYS A 290 24.04 6.81 0.86
CA LYS A 290 25.22 7.66 1.07
C LYS A 290 24.83 9.07 1.54
N ARG A 291 23.81 9.65 0.92
CA ARG A 291 23.30 10.98 1.31
C ARG A 291 22.74 10.98 2.73
N LEU A 292 21.99 9.94 3.10
CA LEU A 292 21.43 9.77 4.44
C LEU A 292 22.54 9.65 5.50
N GLU A 293 23.62 8.90 5.23
CA GLU A 293 24.77 8.80 6.12
C GLU A 293 25.44 10.17 6.36
N LEU A 294 25.62 10.97 5.31
CA LEU A 294 26.15 12.33 5.44
C LEU A 294 25.27 13.21 6.32
N TYR A 295 23.95 13.20 6.12
CA TYR A 295 23.04 13.97 6.96
C TYR A 295 22.98 13.47 8.41
N ARG A 296 23.12 12.15 8.64
CA ARG A 296 23.23 11.59 9.99
C ARG A 296 24.55 11.99 10.68
N SER A 297 25.66 12.02 9.94
CA SER A 297 26.93 12.55 10.45
C SER A 297 26.80 14.02 10.82
N ALA A 298 26.22 14.84 9.93
CA ALA A 298 25.98 16.26 10.21
C ALA A 298 25.06 16.47 11.42
N GLN A 299 24.03 15.64 11.57
CA GLN A 299 23.15 15.66 12.76
C GLN A 299 23.94 15.32 14.03
N ALA A 300 24.79 14.29 13.98
CA ALA A 300 25.63 13.89 15.12
C ALA A 300 26.67 14.97 15.48
N GLU A 301 27.25 15.67 14.50
CA GLU A 301 28.16 16.81 14.74
C GLU A 301 27.44 17.98 15.40
N ILE A 302 26.24 18.33 14.95
CA ILE A 302 25.42 19.38 15.58
C ILE A 302 25.08 19.01 17.03
N ASP A 303 24.83 17.73 17.28
CA ASP A 303 24.52 17.24 18.62
C ASP A 303 25.78 17.07 19.49
N SER A 304 26.96 16.78 18.93
CA SER A 304 28.22 16.60 19.68
C SER A 304 28.86 17.92 20.10
N VAL A 305 28.82 18.95 19.25
CA VAL A 305 29.20 20.33 19.61
C VAL A 305 28.33 20.86 20.77
N ALA A 306 27.16 20.26 20.99
CA ALA A 306 26.23 20.64 22.05
C ALA A 306 26.51 20.01 23.44
N TRP A 307 27.49 19.10 23.59
CA TRP A 307 27.77 18.41 24.87
C TRP A 307 29.23 18.42 25.31
N ALA A 308 30.05 19.32 24.78
CA ALA A 308 31.27 19.72 25.48
C ALA A 308 30.87 20.56 26.70
N LYS A 309 30.55 19.86 27.81
CA LYS A 309 30.48 20.42 29.16
C LYS A 309 31.82 21.05 29.54
#